data_AF-A0A1W6BUX5-F1
#
_entry.id   AF-A0A1W6BUX5-F1
#
_cell.length_a   1.000
_cell.length_b   1.000
_cell.length_c   1.000
_cell.angle_alpha   90.00
_cell.angle_beta   90.00
_cell.angle_gamma   90.00
#
_symmetry.space_group_name_H-M   'P 1'
#
loop_
_entity.id
_entity.type
_entity.pdbx_description
1 polymer ?
#
loop_
_entity_poly.entity_id
_entity_poly.type
_entity_poly.pdbx_seq_one_letter_code
_entity_poly.pdbx_strand_id
1 'polypeptide(L)'
;MKIKILLICLILLNILNADENPFQSEQNLSIITPPNFQKDEVKFNSNARILKSVTFNYINLDGSENAITLDINKSIDWHDTYIITRQNNPNPSKILDVSVTIPEKNDLSAESNVSLDLELPEQTGKIYDFIAYTTYKNKIKLNTNDEIISDFSIGNPSKIIVDFKSNAIALTKNIRLNHSLFKRIDFGSHKGYYRLVIYLDGKYNYNIQKDSSGYLISLQ
;
A
#
# COMPACT_ATOMS: atom_id res chain seq x y z
N MET A 1 -10.99 3.46 -83.08
CA MET A 1 -10.23 2.79 -81.99
C MET A 1 -10.08 3.64 -80.74
N LYS A 2 -9.55 4.88 -80.80
CA LYS A 2 -9.18 5.71 -79.64
C LYS A 2 -10.24 5.80 -78.51
N ILE A 3 -11.52 6.02 -78.83
CA ILE A 3 -12.62 6.09 -77.84
C ILE A 3 -12.88 4.77 -77.10
N LYS A 4 -12.73 3.60 -77.75
CA LYS A 4 -12.90 2.30 -77.07
C LYS A 4 -11.74 2.03 -76.09
N ILE A 5 -10.53 2.47 -76.43
CA ILE A 5 -9.35 2.38 -75.55
C ILE A 5 -9.52 3.30 -74.33
N LEU A 6 -10.03 4.53 -74.53
CA LEU A 6 -10.35 5.45 -73.44
C LEU A 6 -11.40 4.86 -72.49
N LEU A 7 -12.46 4.26 -73.03
CA LEU A 7 -13.53 3.65 -72.22
C LEU A 7 -13.03 2.45 -71.40
N ILE A 8 -12.19 1.59 -71.99
CA ILE A 8 -11.55 0.47 -71.29
C ILE A 8 -10.64 0.98 -70.16
N CYS A 9 -9.88 2.05 -70.41
CA CYS A 9 -9.02 2.66 -69.40
C CYS A 9 -9.84 3.25 -68.24
N LEU A 10 -10.98 3.89 -68.51
CA LEU A 10 -11.89 4.41 -67.49
C LEU A 10 -12.49 3.30 -66.61
N ILE A 11 -12.80 2.13 -67.19
CA ILE A 11 -13.30 0.96 -66.46
C ILE A 11 -12.20 0.38 -65.56
N LEU A 12 -10.95 0.33 -66.03
CA LEU A 12 -9.79 -0.15 -65.25
C LEU A 12 -9.46 0.73 -64.04
N LEU A 13 -9.81 2.01 -64.02
CA LEU A 13 -9.63 2.85 -62.81
C LEU A 13 -10.61 2.53 -61.68
N ASN A 14 -11.77 1.93 -61.98
CA ASN A 14 -12.80 1.63 -60.97
C ASN A 14 -12.56 0.33 -60.19
N ILE A 15 -11.48 -0.40 -60.49
CA ILE A 15 -11.01 -1.58 -59.74
C ILE A 15 -9.74 -1.32 -58.93
N LEU A 16 -9.23 -0.08 -58.89
CA LEU A 16 -8.22 0.34 -57.93
C LEU A 16 -8.89 0.63 -56.57
N ASN A 17 -9.12 -0.42 -55.79
CA ASN A 17 -9.36 -0.27 -54.35
C ASN A 17 -8.04 0.12 -53.68
N ALA A 18 -7.81 1.43 -53.52
CA ALA A 18 -6.71 1.95 -52.71
C ALA A 18 -7.10 1.91 -51.22
N ASP A 19 -7.24 0.69 -50.69
CA ASP A 19 -7.68 0.43 -49.31
C ASP A 19 -6.53 -0.16 -48.48
N GLU A 20 -5.43 0.58 -48.41
CA GLU A 20 -4.38 0.41 -47.40
C GLU A 20 -4.09 1.76 -46.75
N ASN A 21 -4.96 2.15 -45.83
CA ASN A 21 -4.56 3.09 -44.79
C ASN A 21 -3.67 2.30 -43.81
N PRO A 22 -2.35 2.58 -43.70
CA PRO A 22 -1.46 1.84 -42.79
C PRO A 22 -1.77 2.10 -41.30
N PHE A 23 -2.76 2.97 -41.03
CA PHE A 23 -3.33 3.26 -39.71
C PHE A 23 -4.82 2.91 -39.62
N GLN A 24 -5.34 2.04 -40.50
CA GLN A 24 -6.57 1.30 -40.18
C GLN A 24 -6.26 0.47 -38.92
N SER A 25 -6.78 0.93 -37.78
CA SER A 25 -6.70 0.16 -36.56
C SER A 25 -7.47 -1.13 -36.78
N GLU A 26 -6.78 -2.27 -36.66
CA GLU A 26 -7.43 -3.57 -36.57
C GLU A 26 -8.32 -3.59 -35.33
N GLN A 27 -9.59 -3.20 -35.52
CA GLN A 27 -10.63 -3.26 -34.49
C GLN A 27 -11.07 -4.71 -34.27
N ASN A 28 -10.11 -5.54 -33.87
CA ASN A 28 -10.25 -6.71 -32.99
C ASN A 28 -8.88 -7.23 -32.52
N LEU A 29 -7.88 -6.36 -32.37
CA LEU A 29 -6.96 -6.50 -31.24
C LEU A 29 -7.80 -6.42 -29.97
N SER A 30 -8.27 -7.57 -29.50
CA SER A 30 -8.65 -7.72 -28.11
C SER A 30 -7.43 -7.31 -27.31
N ILE A 31 -7.47 -6.15 -26.68
CA ILE A 31 -6.46 -5.75 -25.72
C ILE A 31 -6.57 -6.78 -24.61
N ILE A 32 -5.70 -7.80 -24.65
CA ILE A 32 -5.62 -8.86 -23.66
C ILE A 32 -5.07 -8.22 -22.40
N THR A 33 -5.94 -7.46 -21.74
CA THR A 33 -5.67 -6.84 -20.45
C THR A 33 -5.36 -8.00 -19.53
N PRO A 34 -4.14 -8.08 -18.97
CA PRO A 34 -3.77 -9.21 -18.15
C PRO A 34 -4.74 -9.33 -16.97
N PRO A 35 -5.11 -10.55 -16.55
CA PRO A 35 -6.05 -10.73 -15.45
C PRO A 35 -5.54 -10.05 -14.19
N ASN A 36 -6.45 -9.47 -13.41
CA ASN A 36 -6.11 -8.84 -12.14
C ASN A 36 -5.38 -9.84 -11.23
N PHE A 37 -4.13 -9.52 -10.87
CA PHE A 37 -3.34 -10.28 -9.90
C PHE A 37 -4.12 -10.45 -8.57
N GLN A 38 -4.08 -11.65 -7.98
CA GLN A 38 -4.77 -11.98 -6.71
C GLN A 38 -3.81 -12.61 -5.71
N LYS A 39 -3.17 -13.71 -6.11
CA LYS A 39 -2.17 -14.44 -5.36
C LYS A 39 -1.31 -15.21 -6.35
N ASP A 40 0.01 -15.19 -6.16
CA ASP A 40 0.92 -16.18 -6.72
C ASP A 40 1.87 -16.73 -5.65
N GLU A 41 2.41 -17.91 -5.91
CA GLU A 41 3.32 -18.62 -5.01
C GLU A 41 4.74 -18.62 -5.58
N VAL A 42 5.72 -18.35 -4.72
CA VAL A 42 7.15 -18.34 -5.03
C VAL A 42 7.81 -19.45 -4.22
N LYS A 43 8.48 -20.36 -4.92
CA LYS A 43 9.30 -21.40 -4.32
C LYS A 43 10.75 -21.15 -4.68
N PHE A 44 11.61 -21.17 -3.68
CA PHE A 44 13.04 -21.03 -3.91
C PHE A 44 13.69 -22.36 -4.31
N ASN A 45 14.85 -22.29 -4.95
CA ASN A 45 15.63 -23.50 -5.25
C ASN A 45 16.27 -24.05 -3.97
N SER A 46 16.63 -25.34 -3.97
CA SER A 46 17.11 -26.08 -2.79
C SER A 46 18.42 -25.60 -2.15
N ASN A 47 19.03 -24.54 -2.70
CA ASN A 47 20.23 -23.90 -2.19
C ASN A 47 20.00 -22.46 -1.71
N ALA A 48 18.80 -21.91 -1.88
CA ALA A 48 18.46 -20.60 -1.36
C ALA A 48 18.46 -20.59 0.17
N ARG A 49 19.07 -19.55 0.74
CA ARG A 49 19.25 -19.36 2.18
C ARG A 49 19.07 -17.92 2.63
N ILE A 50 19.22 -16.96 1.71
CA ILE A 50 19.16 -15.52 1.97
C ILE A 50 18.39 -14.85 0.84
N LEU A 51 17.27 -14.20 1.17
CA LEU A 51 16.52 -13.32 0.28
C LEU A 51 17.13 -11.91 0.38
N LYS A 52 17.87 -11.50 -0.65
CA LYS A 52 18.57 -10.21 -0.69
C LYS A 52 17.59 -9.05 -0.91
N SER A 53 16.85 -9.10 -2.01
CA SER A 53 15.86 -8.09 -2.39
C SER A 53 14.77 -8.69 -3.25
N VAL A 54 13.65 -7.98 -3.39
CA VAL A 54 12.58 -8.28 -4.36
C VAL A 54 12.44 -7.07 -5.28
N THR A 55 12.44 -7.31 -6.59
CA THR A 55 12.25 -6.26 -7.60
C THR A 55 10.95 -6.52 -8.35
N PHE A 56 10.03 -5.56 -8.30
CA PHE A 56 8.79 -5.56 -9.06
C PHE A 56 8.97 -4.73 -10.32
N ASN A 57 8.98 -5.39 -11.47
CA ASN A 57 8.94 -4.74 -12.78
C ASN A 57 7.48 -4.51 -13.19
N TYR A 58 7.16 -3.33 -13.70
CA TYR A 58 5.81 -2.94 -14.07
C TYR A 58 5.81 -1.98 -15.26
N ILE A 59 4.67 -1.92 -15.94
CA ILE A 59 4.44 -1.04 -17.09
C ILE A 59 3.54 0.11 -16.61
N ASN A 60 3.96 1.35 -16.86
CA ASN A 60 3.20 2.55 -16.57
C ASN A 60 2.00 2.73 -17.52
N LEU A 61 1.10 3.66 -17.19
CA LEU A 61 -0.03 4.05 -18.05
C LEU A 61 0.40 4.61 -19.42
N ASP A 62 1.64 5.08 -19.55
CA ASP A 62 2.24 5.56 -20.80
C ASP A 62 2.96 4.46 -21.60
N GLY A 63 2.98 3.22 -21.11
CA GLY A 63 3.68 2.09 -21.71
C GLY A 63 5.16 1.96 -21.34
N SER A 64 5.72 2.84 -20.52
CA SER A 64 7.12 2.75 -20.09
C SER A 64 7.35 1.68 -19.02
N GLU A 65 8.43 0.91 -19.15
CA GLU A 65 8.85 -0.10 -18.15
C GLU A 65 9.61 0.57 -17.00
N ASN A 66 9.24 0.24 -15.76
CA ASN A 66 9.88 0.72 -14.53
C ASN A 66 10.03 -0.41 -13.50
N ALA A 67 10.87 -0.19 -12.50
CA ALA A 67 11.17 -1.18 -11.46
C ALA A 67 11.16 -0.55 -10.05
N ILE A 68 10.56 -1.25 -9.09
CA ILE A 68 10.63 -0.93 -7.66
C ILE A 68 11.39 -2.07 -6.96
N THR A 69 12.49 -1.75 -6.27
CA THR A 69 13.28 -2.71 -5.50
C THR A 69 13.08 -2.51 -4.01
N LEU A 70 12.77 -3.60 -3.30
CA LEU A 70 12.70 -3.68 -1.85
C LEU A 70 13.88 -4.49 -1.33
N ASP A 71 14.75 -3.86 -0.54
CA ASP A 71 15.85 -4.54 0.15
C ASP A 71 15.35 -5.27 1.40
N ILE A 72 15.73 -6.55 1.54
CA ILE A 72 15.20 -7.45 2.56
C ILE A 72 16.34 -8.02 3.41
N ASN A 73 17.34 -8.63 2.76
CA ASN A 73 18.52 -9.27 3.34
C ASN A 73 18.20 -10.18 4.55
N LYS A 74 17.14 -11.00 4.46
CA LYS A 74 16.72 -11.97 5.51
C LYS A 74 17.09 -13.40 5.13
N SER A 75 17.23 -14.28 6.11
CA SER A 75 17.25 -15.73 5.87
C SER A 75 15.90 -16.24 5.37
N ILE A 76 15.93 -17.30 4.56
CA ILE A 76 14.76 -18.01 4.04
C ILE A 76 15.01 -19.52 4.08
N ASP A 77 13.94 -20.30 4.24
CA ASP A 77 13.97 -21.75 4.03
C ASP A 77 13.37 -22.07 2.66
N TRP A 78 14.05 -22.88 1.86
CA TRP A 78 13.58 -23.28 0.53
C TRP A 78 12.53 -24.40 0.58
N HIS A 79 12.32 -25.05 1.72
CA HIS A 79 11.19 -25.96 1.94
C HIS A 79 9.86 -25.20 2.08
N ASP A 80 9.91 -23.93 2.51
CA ASP A 80 8.73 -23.09 2.69
C ASP A 80 8.18 -22.57 1.34
N THR A 81 6.87 -22.36 1.30
CA THR A 81 6.19 -21.72 0.16
C THR A 81 5.89 -20.27 0.49
N TYR A 82 6.51 -19.36 -0.25
CA TYR A 82 6.29 -17.93 -0.10
C TYR A 82 5.14 -17.49 -0.99
N ILE A 83 4.38 -16.49 -0.56
CA ILE A 83 3.16 -16.08 -1.24
C ILE A 83 3.17 -14.56 -1.40
N ILE A 84 2.92 -14.10 -2.62
CA ILE A 84 2.63 -12.70 -2.92
C ILE A 84 1.11 -12.60 -3.08
N THR A 85 0.43 -11.82 -2.24
CA THR A 85 -1.02 -11.59 -2.32
C THR A 85 -1.33 -10.13 -2.64
N ARG A 86 -2.37 -9.91 -3.44
CA ARG A 86 -2.98 -8.59 -3.60
C ARG A 86 -3.95 -8.36 -2.45
N GLN A 87 -3.63 -7.41 -1.57
CA GLN A 87 -4.59 -6.88 -0.63
C GLN A 87 -5.37 -5.71 -1.27
N ASN A 88 -6.68 -5.86 -1.40
CA ASN A 88 -7.54 -4.73 -1.72
C ASN A 88 -7.65 -3.83 -0.48
N ASN A 89 -7.28 -2.55 -0.61
CA ASN A 89 -7.62 -1.57 0.42
C ASN A 89 -9.16 -1.47 0.50
N PRO A 90 -9.78 -1.74 1.67
CA PRO A 90 -11.23 -1.73 1.76
C PRO A 90 -11.75 -0.31 1.56
N ASN A 91 -12.58 -0.15 0.52
CA ASN A 91 -13.51 0.96 0.37
C ASN A 91 -14.57 0.79 1.48
N PRO A 92 -14.79 1.79 2.37
CA PRO A 92 -15.64 1.63 3.54
C PRO A 92 -17.12 1.56 3.15
N SER A 93 -17.62 0.35 2.88
CA SER A 93 -19.05 0.12 2.61
C SER A 93 -19.55 -1.22 3.13
N LYS A 94 -20.43 -1.10 4.14
CA LYS A 94 -21.36 -2.09 4.67
C LYS A 94 -20.76 -3.25 5.49
N ILE A 95 -20.64 -2.97 6.79
CA ILE A 95 -20.58 -3.97 7.85
C ILE A 95 -21.90 -4.77 7.84
N LEU A 96 -21.82 -6.09 7.92
CA LEU A 96 -22.91 -6.96 8.35
C LEU A 96 -22.36 -7.89 9.44
N ASP A 97 -22.70 -7.59 10.70
CA ASP A 97 -22.38 -8.43 11.85
C ASP A 97 -23.15 -9.76 11.81
N VAL A 98 -22.43 -10.89 11.95
CA VAL A 98 -22.82 -11.99 12.86
C VAL A 98 -21.53 -12.70 13.34
N SER A 99 -21.38 -12.89 14.65
CA SER A 99 -20.19 -13.46 15.29
C SER A 99 -20.43 -14.82 15.97
N VAL A 100 -19.62 -15.83 15.64
CA VAL A 100 -19.31 -17.08 16.39
C VAL A 100 -18.07 -17.74 15.74
N THR A 101 -17.15 -18.47 16.39
CA THR A 101 -16.96 -18.94 17.79
C THR A 101 -15.44 -18.90 18.12
N ILE A 102 -15.03 -19.08 19.38
CA ILE A 102 -13.61 -19.26 19.80
C ILE A 102 -13.39 -20.65 20.41
N PRO A 103 -12.39 -21.40 19.92
CA PRO A 103 -11.39 -22.11 20.76
C PRO A 103 -9.96 -21.97 20.15
N GLU A 104 -8.82 -22.32 20.77
CA GLU A 104 -8.39 -22.60 22.15
C GLU A 104 -6.83 -22.36 22.20
N LYS A 105 -6.17 -22.74 23.30
CA LYS A 105 -4.90 -22.25 23.88
C LYS A 105 -3.62 -23.03 23.48
N ASN A 106 -2.44 -22.47 23.86
CA ASN A 106 -1.11 -23.11 24.05
C ASN A 106 -0.33 -23.58 22.79
N ASP A 107 1.02 -23.65 22.74
CA ASP A 107 2.10 -23.46 23.75
C ASP A 107 3.42 -22.89 23.16
N LEU A 108 4.40 -22.57 24.01
CA LEU A 108 5.72 -21.96 23.69
C LEU A 108 6.83 -22.99 23.38
N SER A 109 7.85 -22.63 22.57
CA SER A 109 9.29 -22.72 22.94
C SER A 109 10.32 -22.50 21.79
N ALA A 110 11.56 -22.19 22.21
CA ALA A 110 12.85 -22.28 21.51
C ALA A 110 13.36 -21.06 20.69
N GLU A 111 14.59 -20.65 21.05
CA GLU A 111 15.34 -19.49 20.54
C GLU A 111 16.36 -19.90 19.48
N SER A 112 16.67 -19.02 18.51
CA SER A 112 18.04 -18.92 17.95
C SER A 112 18.27 -17.57 17.26
N ASN A 113 19.49 -17.04 17.37
CA ASN A 113 19.78 -15.62 17.14
C ASN A 113 20.27 -15.30 15.72
N VAL A 114 19.43 -14.63 14.91
CA VAL A 114 19.87 -13.75 13.81
C VAL A 114 18.97 -12.50 13.82
N SER A 115 19.37 -11.47 14.58
CA SER A 115 18.54 -10.30 14.88
C SER A 115 18.45 -9.31 13.71
N LEU A 116 17.71 -9.69 12.69
CA LEU A 116 17.26 -8.80 11.62
C LEU A 116 15.85 -8.35 11.97
N ASP A 117 15.79 -7.40 12.91
CA ASP A 117 14.59 -6.97 13.65
C ASP A 117 13.39 -6.66 12.74
N LEU A 118 12.43 -7.58 12.70
CA LEU A 118 11.16 -7.45 11.98
C LEU A 118 10.08 -7.24 13.03
N GLU A 119 9.84 -5.98 13.37
CA GLU A 119 8.72 -5.62 14.24
C GLU A 119 7.40 -5.93 13.54
N LEU A 120 6.70 -6.96 14.02
CA LEU A 120 5.34 -7.27 13.60
C LEU A 120 4.37 -6.17 14.08
N PRO A 121 3.38 -5.78 13.26
CA PRO A 121 2.35 -4.83 13.69
C PRO A 121 1.42 -5.49 14.72
N GLU A 122 1.27 -4.85 15.88
CA GLU A 122 0.36 -5.31 16.95
C GLU A 122 -1.11 -4.93 16.67
N GLN A 123 -1.34 -3.75 16.07
CA GLN A 123 -2.68 -3.26 15.72
C GLN A 123 -2.58 -2.29 14.53
N THR A 124 -3.54 -2.37 13.60
CA THR A 124 -3.69 -1.40 12.49
C THR A 124 -5.14 -0.92 12.43
N GLY A 125 -5.36 0.34 12.08
CA GLY A 125 -6.70 0.88 11.88
C GLY A 125 -6.73 2.18 11.08
N LYS A 126 -7.89 2.49 10.49
CA LYS A 126 -8.15 3.78 9.83
C LYS A 126 -8.77 4.76 10.82
N ILE A 127 -8.27 6.00 10.85
CA ILE A 127 -8.94 7.12 11.53
C ILE A 127 -9.93 7.75 10.55
N TYR A 128 -9.45 8.08 9.36
CA TYR A 128 -10.19 8.56 8.20
C TYR A 128 -9.52 8.06 6.91
N ASP A 129 -10.10 8.32 5.74
CA ASP A 129 -9.53 7.88 4.46
C ASP A 129 -8.17 8.54 4.15
N PHE A 130 -7.90 9.72 4.72
CA PHE A 130 -6.64 10.46 4.60
C PHE A 130 -5.62 10.17 5.72
N ILE A 131 -6.02 9.46 6.79
CA ILE A 131 -5.08 9.08 7.86
C ILE A 131 -5.43 7.75 8.56
N ALA A 132 -4.45 6.85 8.57
CA ALA A 132 -4.48 5.56 9.26
C ALA A 132 -3.29 5.42 10.22
N TYR A 133 -3.34 4.42 11.09
CA TYR A 133 -2.26 4.11 12.04
C TYR A 133 -1.92 2.62 12.06
N THR A 134 -0.67 2.31 12.39
CA THR A 134 -0.20 0.97 12.74
C THR A 134 0.71 1.06 13.96
N THR A 135 0.43 0.30 15.02
CA THR A 135 1.26 0.20 16.22
C THR A 135 2.17 -1.03 16.17
N TYR A 136 3.37 -0.86 16.69
CA TYR A 136 4.40 -1.87 16.94
C TYR A 136 4.87 -1.69 18.38
N LYS A 137 5.48 -2.72 18.97
CA LYS A 137 5.97 -2.80 20.37
C LYS A 137 6.34 -1.46 21.04
N ASN A 138 7.19 -0.62 20.42
CA ASN A 138 7.51 0.73 20.90
C ASN A 138 7.36 1.84 19.86
N LYS A 139 6.66 1.59 18.74
CA LYS A 139 6.51 2.56 17.64
C LYS A 139 5.07 2.67 17.17
N ILE A 140 4.67 3.85 16.70
CA ILE A 140 3.41 4.04 15.99
C ILE A 140 3.68 4.73 14.66
N LYS A 141 3.29 4.07 13.57
CA LYS A 141 3.29 4.64 12.23
C LYS A 141 1.95 5.31 11.96
N LEU A 142 2.00 6.52 11.43
CA LEU A 142 0.87 7.32 10.98
C LEU A 142 0.96 7.44 9.46
N ASN A 143 0.04 6.79 8.76
CA ASN A 143 -0.01 6.78 7.31
C ASN A 143 -0.87 7.94 6.82
N THR A 144 -0.24 8.96 6.23
CA THR A 144 -0.90 10.14 5.67
C THR A 144 0.03 10.85 4.69
N ASN A 145 -0.57 11.61 3.75
CA ASN A 145 0.15 12.51 2.84
C ASN A 145 0.29 13.93 3.41
N ASP A 146 -0.40 14.26 4.51
CA ASP A 146 -0.36 15.59 5.11
C ASP A 146 0.99 15.88 5.79
N GLU A 147 1.39 17.15 5.87
CA GLU A 147 2.66 17.55 6.46
C GLU A 147 2.54 17.88 7.95
N ILE A 148 3.43 17.34 8.79
CA ILE A 148 3.55 17.78 10.18
C ILE A 148 3.99 19.26 10.20
N ILE A 149 3.26 20.08 10.95
CA ILE A 149 3.59 21.49 11.21
C ILE A 149 4.01 21.76 12.64
N SER A 150 3.67 20.87 13.58
CA SER A 150 4.10 20.94 14.97
C SER A 150 3.96 19.58 15.63
N ASP A 151 4.90 19.23 16.49
CA ASP A 151 4.78 18.13 17.43
C ASP A 151 5.32 18.54 18.80
N PHE A 152 4.74 18.00 19.87
CA PHE A 152 5.18 18.22 21.25
C PHE A 152 4.61 17.16 22.20
N SER A 153 5.30 16.88 23.31
CA SER A 153 4.76 16.07 24.40
C SER A 153 4.14 16.93 25.50
N ILE A 154 3.11 16.40 26.15
CA ILE A 154 2.54 16.93 27.40
C ILE A 154 2.56 15.81 28.45
N GLY A 155 2.96 16.16 29.68
CA GLY A 155 2.82 15.28 30.85
C GLY A 155 1.44 15.40 31.51
N ASN A 156 1.05 14.38 32.28
CA ASN A 156 -0.13 14.34 33.14
C ASN A 156 -1.50 14.57 32.41
N PRO A 157 -2.06 13.53 31.76
CA PRO A 157 -1.47 12.23 31.43
C PRO A 157 -0.42 12.37 30.32
N SER A 158 0.51 11.41 30.22
CA SER A 158 1.52 11.46 29.17
C SER A 158 0.89 11.27 27.78
N LYS A 159 1.21 12.19 26.88
CA LYS A 159 0.68 12.21 25.52
C LYS A 159 1.62 12.93 24.56
N ILE A 160 1.66 12.44 23.33
CA ILE A 160 2.31 13.12 22.19
C ILE A 160 1.20 13.78 21.37
N ILE A 161 1.42 15.04 21.02
CA ILE A 161 0.54 15.83 20.15
C ILE A 161 1.27 16.02 18.83
N VAL A 162 0.57 15.78 17.72
CA VAL A 162 1.08 16.03 16.37
C VAL A 162 0.02 16.74 15.55
N ASP A 163 0.37 17.88 14.98
CA ASP A 163 -0.46 18.70 14.11
C ASP A 163 -0.06 18.53 12.65
N PHE A 164 -1.03 18.18 11.81
CA PHE A 164 -0.88 17.94 10.39
C PHE A 164 -1.61 19.00 9.57
N LYS A 165 -0.90 19.69 8.69
CA LYS A 165 -1.44 20.70 7.78
C LYS A 165 -2.47 20.08 6.85
N SER A 166 -3.73 20.48 6.99
CA SER A 166 -4.81 19.98 6.16
C SER A 166 -6.01 20.92 6.20
N ASN A 167 -6.72 21.02 5.08
CA ASN A 167 -8.00 21.72 5.00
C ASN A 167 -9.20 20.77 5.21
N ALA A 168 -8.95 19.48 5.48
CA ALA A 168 -9.99 18.50 5.77
C ALA A 168 -10.67 18.79 7.11
N ILE A 169 -12.01 18.92 7.08
CA ILE A 169 -12.84 19.09 8.26
C ILE A 169 -13.56 17.77 8.52
N ALA A 170 -13.28 17.14 9.66
CA ALA A 170 -13.89 15.90 10.07
C ALA A 170 -14.27 15.95 11.57
N LEU A 171 -15.19 15.08 11.99
CA LEU A 171 -15.62 15.01 13.38
C LEU A 171 -14.48 14.52 14.30
N THR A 172 -14.56 14.87 15.58
CA THR A 172 -13.66 14.32 16.59
C THR A 172 -13.83 12.80 16.67
N LYS A 173 -12.72 12.04 16.64
CA LYS A 173 -12.71 10.59 16.85
C LYS A 173 -11.84 10.21 18.04
N ASN A 174 -12.29 9.21 18.78
CA ASN A 174 -11.57 8.61 19.91
C ASN A 174 -11.35 7.13 19.58
N ILE A 175 -10.09 6.72 19.47
CA ILE A 175 -9.71 5.35 19.08
C ILE A 175 -8.93 4.76 20.25
N ARG A 176 -9.53 3.80 20.94
CA ARG A 176 -8.82 3.01 21.97
C ARG A 176 -7.87 2.03 21.28
N LEU A 177 -6.66 1.92 21.82
CA LEU A 177 -5.64 1.00 21.34
C LEU A 177 -5.51 -0.15 22.34
N ASN A 178 -5.53 -1.39 21.86
CA ASN A 178 -5.29 -2.58 22.67
C ASN A 178 -3.79 -2.88 22.72
N HIS A 179 -3.00 -1.89 23.15
CA HIS A 179 -1.54 -1.93 23.08
C HIS A 179 -0.92 -1.62 24.47
N SER A 180 0.30 -2.12 24.68
CA SER A 180 1.07 -1.99 25.92
C SER A 180 1.40 -0.53 26.26
N LEU A 181 2.07 0.19 25.35
CA LEU A 181 2.49 1.58 25.54
C LEU A 181 1.43 2.61 25.08
N PHE A 182 1.04 2.57 23.80
CA PHE A 182 0.00 3.45 23.25
C PHE A 182 -1.39 3.03 23.76
N LYS A 183 -2.17 3.96 24.32
CA LYS A 183 -3.51 3.68 24.90
C LYS A 183 -4.66 4.22 24.09
N ARG A 184 -4.48 5.36 23.42
CA ARG A 184 -5.56 6.04 22.72
C ARG A 184 -5.03 7.02 21.68
N ILE A 185 -5.78 7.21 20.61
CA ILE A 185 -5.61 8.30 19.65
C ILE A 185 -6.89 9.13 19.67
N ASP A 186 -6.78 10.41 20.02
CA ASP A 186 -7.86 11.39 19.85
C ASP A 186 -7.54 12.25 18.62
N PHE A 187 -8.42 12.26 17.64
CA PHE A 187 -8.36 13.12 16.45
C PHE A 187 -9.26 14.34 16.65
N GLY A 188 -8.78 15.55 16.35
CA GLY A 188 -9.58 16.77 16.30
C GLY A 188 -9.23 17.66 15.11
N SER A 189 -10.24 18.16 14.39
CA SER A 189 -10.05 19.14 13.31
C SER A 189 -9.97 20.57 13.84
N HIS A 190 -9.06 21.36 13.27
CA HIS A 190 -8.87 22.78 13.52
C HIS A 190 -8.85 23.56 12.18
N LYS A 191 -8.70 24.88 12.23
CA LYS A 191 -8.62 25.70 11.01
C LYS A 191 -7.24 25.56 10.36
N GLY A 192 -7.15 24.81 9.26
CA GLY A 192 -5.94 24.62 8.46
C GLY A 192 -5.02 23.50 8.92
N TYR A 193 -5.41 22.74 9.95
CA TYR A 193 -4.73 21.53 10.39
C TYR A 193 -5.71 20.61 11.14
N TYR A 194 -5.35 19.32 11.27
CA TYR A 194 -5.91 18.46 12.31
C TYR A 194 -4.83 18.05 13.31
N ARG A 195 -5.28 17.75 14.52
CA ARG A 195 -4.45 17.35 15.65
C ARG A 195 -4.70 15.89 15.99
N LEU A 196 -3.64 15.11 16.10
CA LEU A 196 -3.65 13.83 16.80
C LEU A 196 -3.09 13.99 18.21
N VAL A 197 -3.77 13.42 19.18
CA VAL A 197 -3.30 13.30 20.57
C VAL A 197 -3.19 11.83 20.90
N ILE A 198 -1.95 11.34 20.98
CA ILE A 198 -1.62 9.94 21.26
C ILE A 198 -1.32 9.81 22.75
N TYR A 199 -2.20 9.14 23.48
CA TYR A 199 -2.05 8.89 24.92
C TYR A 199 -1.15 7.68 25.17
N LEU A 200 -0.22 7.82 26.10
CA LEU A 200 0.75 6.80 26.49
C LEU A 200 0.44 6.29 27.91
N ASP A 201 0.99 5.13 28.28
CA ASP A 201 0.94 4.57 29.63
C ASP A 201 1.93 5.24 30.60
N GLY A 202 3.09 5.63 30.10
CA GLY A 202 4.19 6.25 30.85
C GLY A 202 4.76 7.49 30.15
N LYS A 203 5.76 8.11 30.78
CA LYS A 203 6.51 9.26 30.21
C LYS A 203 7.70 8.73 29.43
N TYR A 204 7.75 9.05 28.14
CA TYR A 204 8.82 8.67 27.21
C TYR A 204 9.41 9.88 26.51
N ASN A 205 10.63 9.74 26.01
CA ASN A 205 11.10 10.58 24.91
C ASN A 205 10.59 9.96 23.59
N TYR A 206 10.54 10.76 22.52
CA TYR A 206 10.15 10.24 21.21
C TYR A 206 10.97 10.86 20.08
N ASN A 207 11.03 10.14 18.96
CA ASN A 207 11.59 10.61 17.71
C ASN A 207 10.56 10.39 16.59
N ILE A 208 10.45 11.35 15.65
CA ILE A 208 9.61 11.21 14.46
C ILE A 208 10.50 11.13 13.23
N GLN A 209 10.29 10.09 12.42
CA GLN A 209 10.94 9.91 11.12
C GLN A 209 9.88 10.00 10.01
N LYS A 210 10.15 10.75 8.94
CA LYS A 210 9.28 10.82 7.76
C LYS A 210 9.70 9.77 6.74
N ASP A 211 8.75 9.04 6.17
CA ASP A 211 8.94 8.15 5.03
C ASP A 211 7.97 8.48 3.88
N SER A 212 8.01 7.72 2.79
CA SER A 212 7.17 7.94 1.60
C SER A 212 5.67 7.76 1.82
N SER A 213 5.26 7.21 2.96
CA SER A 213 3.87 6.85 3.29
C SER A 213 3.33 7.55 4.53
N GLY A 214 4.13 8.42 5.17
CA GLY A 214 3.77 9.15 6.38
C GLY A 214 4.92 9.26 7.37
N TYR A 215 4.64 8.97 8.65
CA TYR A 215 5.57 9.23 9.75
C TYR A 215 5.62 8.09 10.76
N LEU A 216 6.82 7.73 11.21
CA LEU A 216 7.07 6.74 12.25
C LEU A 216 7.49 7.43 13.53
N ILE A 217 6.66 7.32 14.58
CA ILE A 217 6.94 7.84 15.92
C ILE A 217 7.50 6.68 16.76
N SER A 218 8.75 6.79 17.21
CA SER A 218 9.40 5.79 18.05
C SER A 218 9.56 6.30 19.48
N LEU A 219 9.19 5.48 20.47
CA LEU A 219 9.39 5.79 21.90
C LEU A 219 10.77 5.32 22.38
N GLN A 220 11.38 6.12 23.25
CA GLN A 220 12.68 5.92 23.91
C GLN A 220 12.54 5.96 25.42
#